data_AF-A0A485M7Q2-F1
#
_entry.id   AF-A0A485M7Q2-F1
#
_cell.length_a   1.000
_cell.length_b   1.000
_cell.length_c   1.000
_cell.angle_alpha   90.00
_cell.angle_beta   90.00
_cell.angle_gamma   90.00
#
_symmetry.space_group_name_H-M   'P 1'
#
loop_
_entity.id
_entity.type
_entity.pdbx_description
1 polymer ?
#
loop_
_entity_poly.entity_id
_entity_poly.type
_entity_poly.pdbx_seq_one_letter_code
_entity_poly.pdbx_strand_id
1 'polypeptide(L)'
;MQKQTAMDDFPAMRVALESGIIDGYVSEKPEGISASSANPKFAMVEFADGQGFEASDDDVAIAVGFKKGNPDIKRINEILAGVSEEQRLALMTEAIKNQPSGQ
;
A
#
# COMPACT_ATOMS: atom_id res chain seq x y z
N MET A 1 11.23 -22.20 -11.44
CA MET A 1 11.78 -20.93 -10.92
C MET A 1 12.35 -21.16 -9.55
N GLN A 2 13.55 -20.66 -9.26
CA GLN A 2 14.18 -20.81 -7.95
C GLN A 2 13.59 -19.71 -7.05
N LYS A 3 12.80 -20.10 -6.04
CA LYS A 3 12.20 -19.14 -5.10
C LYS A 3 13.33 -18.58 -4.23
N GLN A 4 13.49 -17.27 -4.22
CA GLN A 4 14.42 -16.61 -3.30
C GLN A 4 13.74 -16.40 -1.94
N THR A 5 14.56 -16.26 -0.90
CA THR A 5 14.09 -15.86 0.42
C THR A 5 13.40 -14.49 0.31
N ALA A 6 12.24 -14.35 0.92
CA ALA A 6 11.57 -13.05 1.00
C ALA A 6 12.47 -12.06 1.72
N MET A 7 12.50 -10.82 1.23
CA MET A 7 13.20 -9.74 1.93
C MET A 7 12.41 -9.32 3.17
N ASP A 8 13.12 -8.80 4.16
CA ASP A 8 12.58 -8.58 5.51
C ASP A 8 11.55 -7.44 5.57
N ASP A 9 11.75 -6.36 4.79
CA ASP A 9 10.90 -5.16 4.80
C ASP A 9 11.03 -4.31 3.52
N PHE A 10 10.21 -3.26 3.42
CA PHE A 10 10.23 -2.31 2.30
C PHE A 10 11.56 -1.54 2.16
N PRO A 11 12.18 -1.01 3.23
CA PRO A 11 13.50 -0.40 3.13
C PRO A 11 14.55 -1.32 2.48
N ALA A 12 14.62 -2.59 2.87
CA ALA A 12 15.53 -3.57 2.27
C ALA A 12 15.21 -3.79 0.78
N MET A 13 13.93 -3.90 0.42
CA MET A 13 13.49 -4.04 -0.98
C MET A 13 13.87 -2.82 -1.83
N ARG A 14 13.74 -1.59 -1.30
CA ARG A 14 14.16 -0.37 -2.01
C ARG A 14 15.67 -0.35 -2.26
N VAL A 15 16.50 -0.74 -1.29
CA VAL A 15 17.96 -0.85 -1.46
C VAL A 15 18.31 -1.92 -2.52
N ALA A 16 17.63 -3.07 -2.50
CA ALA A 16 17.84 -4.12 -3.48
C ALA A 16 17.45 -3.68 -4.90
N LEU A 17 16.37 -2.92 -5.04
CA LEU A 17 15.94 -2.35 -6.32
C LEU A 17 16.95 -1.32 -6.84
N GLU A 18 17.42 -0.40 -5.98
CA GLU A 18 18.39 0.62 -6.36
C GLU A 18 19.76 0.02 -6.73
N SER A 19 20.15 -1.10 -6.10
CA SER A 19 21.39 -1.82 -6.41
C SER A 19 21.27 -2.77 -7.61
N GLY A 20 20.08 -2.98 -8.16
CA GLY A 20 19.83 -3.89 -9.29
C GLY A 20 19.88 -5.37 -8.93
N ILE A 21 19.76 -5.71 -7.63
CA ILE A 21 19.61 -7.10 -7.18
C ILE A 21 18.23 -7.64 -7.58
N ILE A 22 17.22 -6.77 -7.58
CA ILE A 22 15.87 -7.06 -8.08
C ILE A 22 15.47 -6.02 -9.12
N ASP A 23 14.61 -6.41 -10.06
CA ASP A 23 14.06 -5.51 -11.09
C ASP A 23 12.76 -4.82 -10.63
N GLY A 24 12.16 -5.29 -9.54
CA GLY A 24 10.92 -4.74 -8.98
C GLY A 24 10.41 -5.56 -7.80
N TYR A 25 9.48 -4.97 -7.06
CA TYR A 25 8.73 -5.63 -5.99
C TYR A 25 7.25 -5.24 -6.07
N VAL A 26 6.37 -6.12 -5.60
CA VAL A 26 4.93 -5.86 -5.54
C VAL A 26 4.60 -5.21 -4.20
N SER A 27 3.81 -4.14 -4.23
CA SER A 27 3.37 -3.44 -3.03
C SER A 27 1.98 -2.83 -3.22
N GLU A 28 1.41 -2.34 -2.13
CA GLU A 28 0.20 -1.53 -2.17
C GLU A 28 0.48 -0.16 -2.81
N LYS A 29 -0.57 0.46 -3.36
CA LYS A 29 -0.48 1.77 -4.03
C LYS A 29 0.21 2.87 -3.19
N PRO A 30 -0.04 3.02 -1.87
CA PRO A 30 0.64 4.03 -1.06
C PRO A 30 2.16 3.86 -1.02
N GLU A 31 2.65 2.61 -0.94
CA GLU A 31 4.08 2.32 -0.93
C GLU A 31 4.72 2.64 -2.30
N GLY A 32 4.06 2.26 -3.41
CA GLY A 32 4.50 2.61 -4.76
C GLY A 32 4.64 4.12 -4.99
N ILE A 33 3.67 4.90 -4.50
CA ILE A 33 3.72 6.38 -4.54
C ILE A 33 4.87 6.90 -3.66
N SER A 34 5.01 6.39 -2.44
CA SER A 34 6.08 6.79 -1.51
C SER A 34 7.47 6.55 -2.11
N ALA A 35 7.72 5.35 -2.63
CA ALA A 35 9.01 4.94 -3.17
C ALA A 35 9.40 5.76 -4.41
N SER A 36 8.47 5.93 -5.36
CA SER A 36 8.71 6.73 -6.57
C SER A 36 8.82 8.23 -6.31
N SER A 37 8.17 8.75 -5.26
CA SER A 37 8.33 10.16 -4.84
C SER A 37 9.67 10.38 -4.12
N ALA A 38 10.17 9.39 -3.38
CA ALA A 38 11.41 9.50 -2.61
C ALA A 38 12.68 9.27 -3.45
N ASN A 39 12.63 8.45 -4.50
CA ASN A 39 13.78 8.16 -5.35
C ASN A 39 13.42 8.33 -6.84
N PRO A 40 14.01 9.31 -7.57
CA PRO A 40 13.70 9.56 -8.97
C PRO A 40 14.14 8.44 -9.92
N LYS A 41 14.90 7.44 -9.43
CA LYS A 41 15.23 6.23 -10.21
C LYS A 41 14.09 5.21 -10.23
N PHE A 42 13.09 5.35 -9.35
CA PHE A 42 11.99 4.40 -9.23
C PHE A 42 10.77 4.87 -10.00
N ALA A 43 10.04 3.91 -10.55
CA ALA A 43 8.74 4.14 -11.16
C ALA A 43 7.72 3.16 -10.57
N MET A 44 6.53 3.65 -10.25
CA MET A 44 5.39 2.80 -9.93
C MET A 44 4.74 2.35 -11.25
N VAL A 45 4.51 1.05 -11.38
CA VAL A 45 3.82 0.46 -12.54
C VAL A 45 2.51 -0.15 -12.06
N GLU A 46 1.41 0.28 -12.66
CA GLU A 46 0.07 -0.27 -12.43
C GLU A 46 -0.33 -1.14 -13.63
N PHE A 47 -0.92 -2.32 -13.36
CA PHE A 47 -1.52 -3.13 -14.42
C PHE A 47 -2.83 -2.51 -14.88
N ALA A 48 -3.16 -2.67 -16.16
CA ALA A 48 -4.50 -2.35 -16.64
C ALA A 48 -5.55 -3.27 -15.99
N ASP A 49 -6.79 -2.81 -15.96
CA ASP A 49 -7.91 -3.57 -15.38
C ASP A 49 -7.98 -5.00 -15.95
N GLY A 50 -7.98 -5.97 -15.03
CA GLY A 50 -8.02 -7.40 -15.38
C GLY A 50 -6.70 -8.01 -15.87
N GLN A 51 -5.59 -7.25 -15.87
CA GLN A 51 -4.26 -7.75 -16.28
C GLN A 51 -3.27 -7.93 -15.12
N GLY A 52 -3.70 -7.62 -13.90
CA GLY A 52 -2.88 -7.74 -12.70
C GLY A 52 -2.91 -9.12 -12.05
N PHE A 53 -2.46 -9.15 -10.80
CA PHE A 53 -2.57 -10.34 -9.95
C PHE A 53 -4.02 -10.59 -9.56
N GLU A 54 -4.41 -11.87 -9.49
CA GLU A 54 -5.68 -12.28 -8.89
C GLU A 54 -5.50 -12.33 -7.37
N ALA A 55 -6.27 -11.49 -6.67
CA ALA A 55 -6.34 -11.46 -5.21
C ALA A 55 -7.82 -11.34 -4.83
N SER A 56 -8.22 -11.96 -3.72
CA SER A 56 -9.58 -11.77 -3.22
C SER A 56 -9.73 -10.36 -2.64
N ASP A 57 -10.96 -9.83 -2.61
CA ASP A 57 -11.22 -8.53 -1.98
C ASP A 57 -10.72 -8.50 -0.53
N ASP A 58 -10.81 -9.63 0.19
CA ASP A 58 -10.31 -9.78 1.55
C ASP A 58 -8.78 -9.69 1.64
N ASP A 59 -8.04 -10.09 0.59
CA ASP A 59 -6.57 -10.05 0.55
C ASP A 59 -6.03 -8.63 0.30
N VAL A 60 -6.85 -7.75 -0.29
CA VAL A 60 -6.47 -6.38 -0.65
C VAL A 60 -7.24 -5.31 0.14
N ALA A 61 -8.15 -5.72 1.02
CA ALA A 61 -8.91 -4.82 1.85
C ALA A 61 -8.05 -4.21 2.97
N ILE A 62 -8.04 -2.88 3.03
CA ILE A 62 -7.45 -2.14 4.15
C ILE A 62 -8.51 -1.95 5.23
N ALA A 63 -8.22 -2.40 6.45
CA ALA A 63 -9.11 -2.28 7.60
C ALA A 63 -8.41 -1.69 8.82
N VAL A 64 -9.18 -1.02 9.68
CA VAL A 64 -8.70 -0.51 10.96
C VAL A 64 -8.81 -1.61 12.01
N GLY A 65 -7.68 -1.98 12.62
CA GLY A 65 -7.64 -2.97 13.70
C GLY A 65 -8.23 -2.43 15.00
N PHE A 66 -9.18 -3.15 15.60
CA PHE A 66 -9.78 -2.82 16.89
C PHE A 66 -9.59 -3.93 17.93
N LYS A 67 -9.58 -3.54 19.22
CA LYS A 67 -9.66 -4.50 20.32
C LYS A 67 -10.94 -5.34 20.17
N LYS A 68 -10.81 -6.66 20.30
CA LYS A 68 -11.96 -7.58 20.25
C LYS A 68 -13.03 -7.14 21.26
N GLY A 69 -14.28 -7.03 20.80
CA GLY A 69 -15.41 -6.59 21.62
C GLY A 69 -15.49 -5.08 21.83
N ASN A 70 -14.77 -4.27 21.06
CA ASN A 70 -14.92 -2.81 21.10
C ASN A 70 -16.38 -2.43 20.74
N PRO A 71 -17.10 -1.73 21.63
CA PRO A 71 -18.52 -1.40 21.43
C PRO A 71 -18.77 -0.41 20.29
N ASP A 72 -17.74 0.34 19.88
CA ASP A 72 -17.84 1.40 18.89
C ASP A 72 -17.70 0.91 17.45
N ILE A 73 -17.31 -0.36 17.22
CA ILE A 73 -17.08 -0.92 15.87
C ILE A 73 -18.29 -0.67 14.96
N LYS A 74 -19.51 -0.88 15.48
CA LYS A 74 -20.73 -0.69 14.69
C LYS A 74 -20.88 0.78 14.24
N ARG A 75 -20.71 1.71 15.18
CA ARG A 75 -20.81 3.15 14.91
C ARG A 75 -19.73 3.62 13.94
N ILE A 76 -18.51 3.11 14.07
CA ILE A 76 -17.39 3.43 13.18
C ILE A 76 -17.70 2.96 11.76
N ASN A 77 -18.17 1.72 11.60
CA ASN A 77 -18.55 1.20 10.28
C ASN A 77 -19.68 2.01 9.63
N GLU A 78 -20.67 2.45 10.40
CA GLU A 78 -21.74 3.33 9.91
C GLU A 78 -21.20 4.67 9.40
N ILE A 79 -20.23 5.27 10.10
CA ILE A 79 -19.58 6.51 9.65
C ILE A 79 -18.77 6.26 8.38
N LEU A 80 -17.95 5.21 8.35
CA LEU A 80 -17.10 4.86 7.21
C LEU A 80 -17.92 4.53 5.96
N ALA A 81 -19.09 3.91 6.11
CA ALA A 81 -20.03 3.64 5.02
C ALA A 81 -20.57 4.93 4.38
N GLY A 82 -20.59 6.05 5.13
CA GLY A 82 -20.98 7.36 4.62
C GLY A 82 -19.89 8.10 3.83
N VAL A 83 -18.64 7.61 3.83
CA VAL A 83 -17.53 8.23 3.10
C VAL A 83 -17.48 7.66 1.68
N SER A 84 -17.59 8.52 0.67
CA SER A 84 -17.50 8.07 -0.73
C SER A 84 -16.10 7.56 -1.07
N GLU A 85 -15.99 6.74 -2.12
CA GLU A 85 -14.69 6.24 -2.59
C GLU A 85 -13.74 7.38 -2.99
N GLU A 86 -14.25 8.39 -3.69
CA GLU A 86 -13.50 9.60 -4.04
C GLU A 86 -12.97 10.34 -2.80
N GLN A 87 -13.80 10.48 -1.77
CA GLN A 87 -13.38 11.10 -0.50
C GLN A 87 -12.32 10.26 0.20
N ARG A 88 -12.45 8.93 0.22
CA ARG A 88 -11.43 8.04 0.78
C ARG A 88 -10.10 8.21 0.05
N LEU A 89 -10.11 8.20 -1.27
CA LEU A 89 -8.92 8.37 -2.09
C LEU A 89 -8.24 9.73 -1.86
N ALA A 90 -9.04 10.81 -1.76
CA ALA A 90 -8.54 12.14 -1.47
C ALA A 90 -7.86 12.20 -0.09
N LEU A 91 -8.49 11.65 0.95
CA LEU A 91 -7.95 11.58 2.31
C LEU A 91 -6.65 10.76 2.36
N MET A 92 -6.60 9.60 1.68
CA MET A 92 -5.39 8.78 1.60
C MET A 92 -4.25 9.53 0.89
N THR A 93 -4.56 10.21 -0.22
CA THR A 93 -3.57 11.00 -0.96
C THR A 93 -2.99 12.14 -0.13
N GLU A 94 -3.84 12.82 0.63
CA GLU A 94 -3.41 13.87 1.57
C GLU A 94 -2.55 13.31 2.70
N ALA A 95 -2.94 12.17 3.28
CA ALA A 95 -2.16 11.49 4.31
C ALA A 95 -0.75 11.11 3.83
N ILE A 96 -0.63 10.56 2.60
CA ILE A 96 0.67 10.22 2.00
C ILE A 96 1.55 11.47 1.83
N LYS A 97 0.98 12.59 1.39
CA LYS A 97 1.72 13.87 1.24
C LYS A 97 2.25 14.39 2.58
N ASN A 98 1.51 14.17 3.66
CA ASN A 98 1.84 14.65 4.99
C ASN A 98 2.61 13.62 5.83
N GLN A 99 2.89 12.43 5.28
CA GLN A 99 3.66 11.41 5.96
C GLN A 99 5.09 11.91 6.15
N PRO A 100 5.69 11.79 7.35
CA PRO A 100 7.04 12.28 7.59
C PRO A 100 8.02 11.69 6.58
N SER A 101 8.75 12.56 5.88
CA SER A 101 9.67 12.22 4.80
C SER A 101 10.99 11.60 5.25
N GLY A 102 11.05 11.10 6.49
CA GLY A 102 12.27 10.58 7.11
C GLY A 102 12.05 9.23 7.78
N GLN A 103 12.48 8.17 7.09
CA GLN A 103 13.21 7.05 7.68
C GLN A 103 14.52 6.90 6.90
#